data_AF-A0A1B6LYN3-F1
#
_entry.id   AF-A0A1B6LYN3-F1
#
_cell.length_a   1.000
_cell.length_b   1.000
_cell.length_c   1.000
_cell.angle_alpha   90.00
_cell.angle_beta   90.00
_cell.angle_gamma   90.00
#
_symmetry.space_group_name_H-M   'P 1'
#
loop_
_entity.id
_entity.type
_entity.pdbx_description
1 polymer ?
#
loop_
_entity_poly.entity_id
_entity_poly.type
_entity_poly.pdbx_seq_one_letter_code
_entity_poly.pdbx_strand_id
1 'polypeptide(L)'
;RIVIPFLSFLELLLSSQCLAEVVEDPENSFARKIIDFTKKTIVKTGHSKKLTGSANVFCELIRVGGAVMRLSFAQLGIFLCHRYLWLRRQTSYKLYEALTMCLDNMGLDPTTQEEVLEIVGNTAWDNLSTEEVREKRNTLFRLLNLTPPRKIVGRSAPE
;
A
#
# COMPACT_ATOMS: atom_id res chain seq x y z
N ARG A 1 -21.52 -9.05 0.61
CA ARG A 1 -21.27 -9.74 -0.69
C ARG A 1 -20.78 -8.78 -1.78
N ILE A 2 -21.24 -7.52 -1.84
CA ILE A 2 -20.87 -6.54 -2.89
C ILE A 2 -19.43 -6.00 -2.79
N VAL A 3 -18.80 -6.05 -1.61
CA VAL A 3 -17.48 -5.43 -1.38
C VAL A 3 -16.38 -5.92 -2.32
N ILE A 4 -16.31 -7.22 -2.61
CA ILE A 4 -15.23 -7.77 -3.45
C ILE A 4 -15.34 -7.26 -4.90
N PRO A 5 -16.50 -7.40 -5.58
CA PRO A 5 -16.71 -6.76 -6.89
C PRO A 5 -16.45 -5.26 -6.88
N PHE A 6 -16.81 -4.57 -5.81
CA PHE A 6 -16.59 -3.12 -5.70
C PHE A 6 -15.11 -2.76 -5.59
N LEU A 7 -14.29 -3.53 -4.85
CA LEU A 7 -12.84 -3.34 -4.81
C LEU A 7 -12.20 -3.56 -6.19
N SER A 8 -12.63 -4.61 -6.91
CA SER A 8 -12.17 -4.86 -8.29
C SER A 8 -12.61 -3.74 -9.25
N PHE A 9 -13.82 -3.21 -9.08
CA PHE A 9 -14.30 -2.06 -9.84
C PHE A 9 -13.44 -0.81 -9.56
N LEU A 10 -13.14 -0.51 -8.30
CA LEU A 10 -12.28 0.61 -7.94
C LEU A 10 -10.87 0.46 -8.50
N GLU A 11 -10.30 -0.74 -8.45
CA GLU A 11 -9.00 -1.04 -9.07
C GLU A 11 -9.02 -0.71 -10.56
N LEU A 12 -10.01 -1.21 -11.29
CA LEU A 12 -10.16 -0.96 -12.74
C LEU A 12 -10.40 0.52 -13.07
N LEU A 13 -11.24 1.18 -12.27
CA LEU A 13 -11.56 2.59 -12.45
C LEU A 13 -10.31 3.46 -12.28
N LEU A 14 -9.52 3.21 -11.24
CA LEU A 14 -8.29 3.95 -10.98
C LEU A 14 -7.19 3.63 -12.01
N SER A 15 -7.08 2.37 -12.47
CA SER A 15 -6.08 1.98 -13.46
C SER A 15 -6.34 2.56 -14.84
N SER A 16 -7.61 2.81 -15.18
CA SER A 16 -8.01 3.41 -16.46
C SER A 16 -7.64 4.89 -16.62
N GLN A 17 -7.21 5.56 -15.55
CA GLN A 17 -6.89 7.00 -15.51
C GLN A 17 -8.04 7.95 -15.89
N CYS A 18 -9.26 7.45 -16.12
CA CYS A 18 -10.41 8.30 -16.49
C CYS A 18 -10.82 9.31 -15.42
N LEU A 19 -10.36 9.13 -14.18
CA LEU A 19 -10.61 10.05 -13.06
C LEU A 19 -9.36 10.81 -12.62
N ALA A 20 -8.27 10.85 -13.40
CA ALA A 20 -7.01 11.49 -13.04
C ALA A 20 -7.23 12.92 -12.48
N GLU A 21 -7.96 13.76 -13.22
CA GLU A 21 -8.30 15.13 -12.81
C GLU A 21 -9.03 15.20 -11.46
N VAL A 22 -9.89 14.23 -11.16
CA VAL A 22 -10.67 14.18 -9.93
C VAL A 22 -9.85 13.66 -8.75
N VAL A 23 -8.96 12.69 -8.98
CA VAL A 23 -8.15 12.08 -7.91
C VAL A 23 -6.91 12.88 -7.57
N GLU A 24 -6.36 13.61 -8.55
CA GLU A 24 -5.17 14.45 -8.40
C GLU A 24 -5.50 15.87 -7.91
N ASP A 25 -6.76 16.31 -8.01
CA ASP A 25 -7.23 17.56 -7.43
C ASP A 25 -7.05 17.55 -5.89
N PRO A 26 -6.16 18.40 -5.32
CA PRO A 26 -5.89 18.42 -3.89
C PRO A 26 -7.07 18.89 -3.05
N GLU A 27 -8.01 19.65 -3.61
CA GLU A 27 -9.23 20.09 -2.94
C GLU A 27 -10.30 18.99 -2.96
N ASN A 28 -10.12 17.95 -3.79
CA ASN A 28 -11.05 16.86 -3.92
C ASN A 28 -10.81 15.74 -2.90
N SER A 29 -11.83 15.50 -2.07
CA SER A 29 -11.81 14.43 -1.07
C SER A 29 -12.01 13.01 -1.62
N PHE A 30 -12.21 12.81 -2.92
CA PHE A 30 -12.62 11.53 -3.51
C PHE A 30 -11.59 10.41 -3.28
N ALA A 31 -10.31 10.64 -3.62
CA ALA A 31 -9.25 9.66 -3.39
C ALA A 31 -9.11 9.29 -1.91
N ARG A 32 -9.25 10.29 -1.02
CA ARG A 32 -9.23 10.07 0.43
C ARG A 32 -10.41 9.23 0.90
N LYS A 33 -11.61 9.49 0.38
CA LYS A 33 -12.82 8.68 0.68
C LYS A 33 -12.66 7.23 0.21
N ILE A 34 -11.99 6.99 -0.92
CA ILE A 34 -11.64 5.63 -1.36
C ILE A 34 -10.73 4.95 -0.34
N ILE A 35 -9.66 5.61 0.12
CA ILE A 35 -8.77 5.07 1.15
C ILE A 35 -9.56 4.69 2.41
N ASP A 36 -10.39 5.62 2.91
CA ASP A 36 -11.14 5.41 4.15
C ASP A 36 -12.18 4.29 4.02
N PHE A 37 -12.84 4.19 2.86
CA PHE A 37 -13.72 3.06 2.53
C PHE A 37 -12.94 1.75 2.50
N THR A 38 -11.85 1.67 1.74
CA THR A 38 -11.04 0.46 1.59
C THR A 38 -10.54 -0.02 2.95
N LYS A 39 -10.03 0.89 3.80
CA LYS A 39 -9.65 0.58 5.19
C LYS A 39 -10.81 0.00 6.00
N LYS A 40 -12.00 0.59 5.96
CA LYS A 40 -13.18 0.07 6.67
C LYS A 40 -13.55 -1.35 6.23
N THR A 41 -13.32 -1.70 4.96
CA THR A 41 -13.66 -3.04 4.44
C THR A 41 -12.76 -4.15 4.97
N ILE A 42 -11.55 -3.81 5.44
CA ILE A 42 -10.54 -4.74 5.93
C ILE A 42 -10.33 -4.74 7.44
N VAL A 43 -11.06 -3.90 8.19
CA VAL A 43 -11.01 -3.93 9.66
C VAL A 43 -11.38 -5.32 10.16
N LYS A 44 -10.46 -5.95 10.91
CA LYS A 44 -10.63 -7.28 11.51
C LYS A 44 -11.01 -8.39 10.52
N THR A 45 -10.72 -8.23 9.23
CA THR A 45 -11.00 -9.26 8.23
C THR A 45 -9.83 -10.23 8.08
N GLY A 46 -10.13 -11.53 7.97
CA GLY A 46 -9.19 -12.55 7.48
C GLY A 46 -9.44 -12.94 6.01
N HIS A 47 -10.43 -12.31 5.36
CA HIS A 47 -10.91 -12.75 4.05
C HIS A 47 -9.91 -12.39 2.94
N SER A 48 -9.28 -13.41 2.34
CA SER A 48 -8.19 -13.26 1.37
C SER A 48 -8.53 -12.29 0.23
N LYS A 49 -9.64 -12.52 -0.49
CA LYS A 49 -10.06 -11.66 -1.61
C LYS A 49 -10.27 -10.18 -1.24
N LYS A 50 -10.71 -9.88 -0.02
CA LYS A 50 -10.87 -8.48 0.43
C LYS A 50 -9.50 -7.84 0.68
N LEU A 51 -8.58 -8.57 1.30
CA LEU A 51 -7.23 -8.11 1.56
C LEU A 51 -6.47 -7.88 0.25
N THR A 52 -6.52 -8.82 -0.69
CA THR A 52 -5.93 -8.69 -2.02
C THR A 52 -6.53 -7.51 -2.79
N GLY A 53 -7.86 -7.43 -2.90
CA GLY A 53 -8.49 -6.31 -3.61
C GLY A 53 -8.19 -4.95 -2.97
N SER A 54 -8.03 -4.90 -1.65
CA SER A 54 -7.62 -3.67 -0.96
C SER A 54 -6.15 -3.30 -1.24
N ALA A 55 -5.26 -4.30 -1.28
CA ALA A 55 -3.86 -4.09 -1.63
C ALA A 55 -3.75 -3.48 -3.04
N ASN A 56 -4.50 -4.02 -3.99
CA ASN A 56 -4.57 -3.51 -5.35
C ASN A 56 -5.03 -2.05 -5.37
N VAL A 57 -6.17 -1.74 -4.74
CA VAL A 57 -6.70 -0.36 -4.66
C VAL A 57 -5.68 0.60 -4.02
N PHE A 58 -4.96 0.21 -2.97
CA PHE A 58 -3.92 1.07 -2.39
C PHE A 58 -2.74 1.27 -3.36
N CYS A 59 -2.35 0.25 -4.13
CA CYS A 59 -1.30 0.37 -5.14
C CYS A 59 -1.70 1.32 -6.27
N GLU A 60 -2.95 1.28 -6.72
CA GLU A 60 -3.50 2.23 -7.69
C GLU A 60 -3.42 3.68 -7.16
N LEU A 61 -3.75 3.88 -5.89
CA LEU A 61 -3.77 5.20 -5.25
C LEU A 61 -2.38 5.77 -4.93
N ILE A 62 -1.31 4.97 -5.01
CA ILE A 62 0.06 5.51 -4.87
C ILE A 62 0.36 6.50 -5.99
N ARG A 63 -0.13 6.25 -7.21
CA ARG A 63 0.18 7.09 -8.39
C ARG A 63 -0.35 8.52 -8.29
N VAL A 64 -1.38 8.74 -7.47
CA VAL A 64 -1.97 10.06 -7.22
C VAL A 64 -0.97 11.02 -6.56
N GLY A 65 0.04 10.50 -5.86
CA GLY A 65 1.03 11.33 -5.18
C GLY A 65 0.50 11.98 -3.90
N GLY A 66 1.26 12.94 -3.38
CA GLY A 66 0.87 13.78 -2.24
C GLY A 66 0.44 13.01 -0.99
N ALA A 67 -0.62 13.47 -0.33
CA ALA A 67 -1.13 12.86 0.90
C ALA A 67 -1.77 11.47 0.65
N VAL A 68 -2.39 11.28 -0.51
CA VAL A 68 -3.04 10.02 -0.91
C VAL A 68 -2.00 8.91 -0.98
N MET A 69 -0.89 9.16 -1.68
CA MET A 69 0.25 8.25 -1.76
C MET A 69 0.76 7.85 -0.37
N ARG A 70 1.04 8.83 0.50
CA ARG A 70 1.55 8.57 1.85
C ARG A 70 0.62 7.67 2.68
N LEU A 71 -0.69 7.92 2.60
CA LEU A 71 -1.70 7.14 3.30
C LEU A 71 -1.83 5.72 2.75
N SER A 72 -1.75 5.56 1.42
CA SER A 72 -1.76 4.26 0.75
C SER A 72 -0.53 3.43 1.11
N PHE A 73 0.67 4.01 1.06
CA PHE A 73 1.89 3.36 1.53
C PHE A 73 1.79 2.93 2.98
N ALA A 74 1.22 3.75 3.86
CA ALA A 74 1.06 3.37 5.26
C ALA A 74 0.21 2.08 5.41
N GLN A 75 -0.82 1.88 4.59
CA GLN A 75 -1.58 0.63 4.58
C GLN A 75 -0.80 -0.53 3.97
N LEU A 76 -0.10 -0.30 2.85
CA LEU A 76 0.71 -1.32 2.19
C LEU A 76 1.89 -1.78 3.06
N GLY A 77 2.51 -0.88 3.82
CA GLY A 77 3.53 -1.22 4.81
C GLY A 77 3.01 -2.12 5.93
N ILE A 78 1.73 -1.99 6.32
CA ILE A 78 1.08 -2.94 7.23
C ILE A 78 0.91 -4.31 6.57
N PHE A 79 0.53 -4.35 5.29
CA PHE A 79 0.35 -5.58 4.54
C PHE A 79 1.66 -6.33 4.28
N LEU A 80 2.74 -5.63 3.96
CA LEU A 80 4.09 -6.19 3.85
C LEU A 80 4.55 -6.85 5.16
N CYS A 81 4.12 -6.32 6.31
CA CYS A 81 4.42 -6.86 7.63
C CYS A 81 3.31 -7.77 8.21
N HIS A 82 2.33 -8.19 7.42
CA HIS A 82 1.14 -8.87 7.94
C HIS A 82 1.45 -10.27 8.49
N ARG A 83 0.60 -10.83 9.36
CA ARG A 83 0.75 -12.23 9.83
C ARG A 83 0.55 -13.28 8.73
N TYR A 84 0.00 -12.89 7.59
CA TYR A 84 -0.27 -13.79 6.47
C TYR A 84 0.83 -13.63 5.43
N LEU A 85 1.69 -14.63 5.33
CA LEU A 85 2.85 -14.63 4.43
C LEU A 85 2.44 -14.45 2.96
N TRP A 86 1.38 -15.13 2.54
CA TRP A 86 0.81 -14.96 1.19
C TRP A 86 0.40 -13.51 0.89
N LEU A 87 -0.08 -12.76 1.88
CA LEU A 87 -0.47 -11.36 1.68
C LEU A 87 0.76 -10.48 1.51
N ARG A 88 1.85 -10.76 2.25
CA ARG A 88 3.11 -10.03 2.11
C ARG A 88 3.63 -10.13 0.67
N ARG A 89 3.74 -11.36 0.15
CA ARG A 89 4.19 -11.64 -1.22
C ARG A 89 3.29 -11.00 -2.29
N GLN A 90 1.97 -11.14 -2.15
CA GLN A 90 1.04 -10.53 -3.12
C GLN A 90 1.12 -9.00 -3.10
N THR A 91 1.26 -8.41 -1.91
CA THR A 91 1.44 -6.97 -1.76
C THR A 91 2.76 -6.51 -2.38
N SER A 92 3.86 -7.23 -2.18
CA SER A 92 5.16 -6.84 -2.74
C SER A 92 5.16 -6.88 -4.27
N TYR A 93 4.54 -7.90 -4.89
CA TYR A 93 4.43 -7.95 -6.35
C TYR A 93 3.61 -6.79 -6.90
N LYS A 94 2.43 -6.53 -6.32
CA LYS A 94 1.59 -5.44 -6.81
C LYS A 94 2.20 -4.06 -6.55
N LEU A 95 2.92 -3.91 -5.43
CA LEU A 95 3.64 -2.68 -5.11
C LEU A 95 4.81 -2.45 -6.06
N TYR A 96 5.55 -3.51 -6.43
CA TYR A 96 6.62 -3.41 -7.42
C TYR A 96 6.08 -2.88 -8.75
N GLU A 97 5.00 -3.48 -9.27
CA GLU A 97 4.34 -3.01 -10.50
C GLU A 97 3.93 -1.53 -10.41
N ALA A 98 3.30 -1.13 -9.30
CA ALA A 98 2.85 0.25 -9.13
C ALA A 98 4.02 1.24 -9.05
N LEU A 99 5.08 0.89 -8.33
CA LEU A 99 6.28 1.72 -8.17
C LEU A 99 7.00 1.93 -9.50
N THR A 100 7.17 0.89 -10.31
CA THR A 100 7.76 1.00 -11.65
C THR A 100 7.04 2.03 -12.52
N MET A 101 5.74 2.26 -12.29
CA MET A 101 4.92 3.20 -13.07
C MET A 101 4.91 4.64 -12.51
N CYS A 102 5.40 4.88 -11.29
CA CYS A 102 5.26 6.20 -10.66
C CYS A 102 6.48 6.70 -9.89
N LEU A 103 7.56 5.92 -9.76
CA LEU A 103 8.79 6.34 -9.06
C LEU A 103 9.42 7.59 -9.67
N ASP A 104 9.42 7.71 -10.99
CA ASP A 104 9.93 8.89 -11.70
C ASP A 104 9.24 10.19 -11.24
N ASN A 105 7.95 10.08 -10.90
CA ASN A 105 7.13 11.22 -10.46
C ASN A 105 7.34 11.56 -8.97
N MET A 106 8.10 10.75 -8.21
CA MET A 106 8.33 10.95 -6.78
C MET A 106 9.52 11.88 -6.46
N GLY A 107 10.28 12.31 -7.48
CA GLY A 107 11.42 13.23 -7.30
C GLY A 107 12.61 12.60 -6.56
N LEU A 108 12.75 11.27 -6.64
CA LEU A 108 13.88 10.52 -6.10
C LEU A 108 15.00 10.44 -7.14
N ASP A 109 16.26 10.40 -6.72
CA ASP A 109 17.36 10.16 -7.65
C ASP A 109 17.33 8.72 -8.19
N PRO A 110 17.89 8.45 -9.39
CA PRO A 110 17.80 7.14 -10.03
C PRO A 110 18.35 5.98 -9.19
N THR A 111 19.40 6.21 -8.39
CA THR A 111 19.99 5.19 -7.51
C THR A 111 19.03 4.82 -6.38
N THR A 112 18.40 5.80 -5.75
CA THR A 112 17.36 5.57 -4.74
C THR A 112 16.15 4.84 -5.33
N GLN A 113 15.74 5.17 -6.56
CA GLN A 113 14.64 4.48 -7.24
C GLN A 113 14.95 3.00 -7.49
N GLU A 114 16.16 2.70 -7.97
CA GLU A 114 16.63 1.33 -8.19
C GLU A 114 16.67 0.54 -6.87
N GLU A 115 17.20 1.13 -5.79
CA GLU A 115 17.24 0.49 -4.47
C GLU A 115 15.82 0.19 -3.94
N VAL A 116 14.86 1.10 -4.16
CA VAL A 116 13.46 0.88 -3.79
C VAL A 116 12.88 -0.32 -4.53
N LEU A 117 13.07 -0.40 -5.85
CA LEU A 117 12.59 -1.52 -6.66
C LEU A 117 13.28 -2.84 -6.28
N GLU A 118 14.58 -2.80 -5.99
CA GLU A 118 15.34 -3.97 -5.53
C GLU A 118 14.79 -4.49 -4.20
N ILE A 119 14.57 -3.61 -3.21
CA ILE A 119 14.01 -4.01 -1.92
C ILE A 119 12.63 -4.63 -2.10
N VAL A 120 11.75 -4.01 -2.89
CA VAL A 120 10.37 -4.51 -3.05
C VAL A 120 10.34 -5.82 -3.85
N GLY A 121 11.11 -5.93 -4.93
CA GLY A 121 11.11 -7.06 -5.86
C GLY A 121 11.92 -8.27 -5.39
N ASN A 122 13.10 -8.06 -4.79
CA ASN A 122 14.06 -9.14 -4.48
C ASN A 122 13.97 -9.62 -3.03
N THR A 123 13.28 -8.91 -2.14
CA THR A 123 13.06 -9.38 -0.77
C THR A 123 12.06 -10.54 -0.77
N ALA A 124 12.42 -11.66 -0.15
CA ALA A 124 11.53 -12.80 0.05
C ALA A 124 10.52 -12.54 1.19
N TRP A 125 9.59 -11.60 0.98
CA TRP A 125 8.67 -11.08 2.00
C TRP A 125 7.85 -12.14 2.76
N ASP A 126 7.56 -13.27 2.12
CA ASP A 126 6.85 -14.41 2.70
C ASP A 126 7.73 -15.41 3.44
N ASN A 127 9.06 -15.31 3.35
CA ASN A 127 9.99 -16.24 4.00
C ASN A 127 10.80 -15.63 5.16
N LEU A 128 10.70 -14.32 5.35
CA LEU A 128 11.40 -13.60 6.41
C LEU A 128 10.62 -13.61 7.74
N SER A 129 11.38 -13.56 8.84
CA SER A 129 10.83 -13.31 10.18
C SER A 129 10.16 -11.93 10.26
N THR A 130 9.38 -11.70 11.32
CA THR A 130 8.64 -10.44 11.43
C THR A 130 9.56 -9.25 11.65
N GLU A 131 10.69 -9.47 12.30
CA GLU A 131 11.73 -8.50 12.62
C GLU A 131 12.46 -8.09 11.34
N GLU A 132 12.95 -9.06 10.55
CA GLU A 132 13.61 -8.82 9.27
C GLU A 132 12.70 -8.09 8.27
N VAL A 133 11.42 -8.49 8.19
CA VAL A 133 10.43 -7.80 7.34
C VAL A 133 10.23 -6.35 7.77
N ARG A 134 10.21 -6.07 9.08
CA ARG A 134 10.07 -4.70 9.58
C ARG A 134 11.30 -3.86 9.24
N GLU A 135 12.49 -4.42 9.32
CA GLU A 135 13.72 -3.74 8.93
C GLU A 135 13.70 -3.37 7.45
N LYS A 136 13.41 -4.32 6.56
CA LYS A 136 13.27 -4.08 5.11
C LYS A 136 12.21 -3.02 4.81
N ARG A 137 11.04 -3.10 5.46
CA ARG A 137 9.98 -2.08 5.32
C ARG A 137 10.42 -0.71 5.85
N ASN A 138 11.18 -0.64 6.94
CA ASN A 138 11.65 0.64 7.47
C ASN A 138 12.70 1.28 6.54
N THR A 139 13.59 0.48 5.96
CA THR A 139 14.52 0.94 4.92
C THR A 139 13.76 1.47 3.71
N LEU A 140 12.77 0.73 3.20
CA LEU A 140 11.90 1.17 2.10
C LEU A 140 11.23 2.52 2.41
N PHE A 141 10.65 2.67 3.61
CA PHE A 141 10.00 3.92 4.00
C PHE A 141 11.00 5.08 4.12
N ARG A 142 12.23 4.83 4.57
CA ARG A 142 13.29 5.83 4.64
C ARG A 142 13.67 6.33 3.24
N LEU A 143 13.87 5.43 2.28
CA LEU A 143 14.20 5.78 0.89
C LEU A 143 13.09 6.62 0.23
N LEU A 144 11.84 6.31 0.52
CA LEU A 144 10.67 7.03 0.02
C LEU A 144 10.36 8.32 0.80
N ASN A 145 11.16 8.71 1.80
CA ASN A 145 10.89 9.83 2.70
C ASN A 145 9.52 9.75 3.40
N LEU A 146 9.11 8.54 3.79
CA LEU A 146 7.83 8.24 4.43
C LEU A 146 8.00 7.88 5.92
N THR A 147 6.95 8.13 6.71
CA THR A 147 6.91 7.67 8.11
C THR A 147 6.36 6.24 8.20
N PRO A 148 7.11 5.27 8.74
CA PRO A 148 6.66 3.90 8.86
C PRO A 148 5.45 3.75 9.79
N PRO A 149 4.47 2.88 9.47
CA PRO A 149 3.39 2.52 10.38
C PRO A 149 3.97 1.98 11.69
N ARG A 150 3.76 2.71 12.79
CA ARG A 150 4.12 2.22 14.13
C ARG A 150 3.01 1.31 14.64
N LYS A 151 3.37 0.27 15.39
CA LYS A 151 2.38 -0.41 16.25
C LYS A 151 1.79 0.68 17.15
N ILE A 152 0.48 0.84 17.16
CA ILE A 152 -0.17 1.56 18.24
C ILE A 152 0.10 0.72 19.49
N VAL A 153 1.04 1.16 20.32
CA VAL A 153 1.23 0.59 21.65
C VAL A 153 0.02 1.02 22.45
N GLY A 154 -1.00 0.16 22.59
CA GLY A 154 -2.18 0.47 23.39
C GLY A 154 -3.40 -0.43 23.18
N ARG A 155 -3.40 -1.59 23.87
CA ARG A 155 -4.31 -1.85 24.99
C ARG A 155 -3.77 -3.09 25.71
N SER A 156 -3.13 -2.90 26.85
CA SER A 156 -3.11 -3.93 27.90
C SER A 156 -4.55 -4.36 28.10
N ALA A 157 -4.79 -5.67 28.05
CA ALA A 157 -6.07 -6.23 28.45
C ALA A 157 -6.31 -5.83 29.92
N PRO A 158 -7.52 -5.42 30.32
CA PRO A 158 -7.85 -5.40 31.73
C PRO A 158 -7.78 -6.84 32.25
N GLU A 159 -7.10 -7.01 33.37
CA GLU A 159 -7.20 -8.21 34.22
C GLU A 159 -8.64 -8.51 34.61
#